data_AF-A0AAV4SNW8-F1
#
_entry.id   AF-A0AAV4SNW8-F1
#
_cell.length_a   1.000
_cell.length_b   1.000
_cell.length_c   1.000
_cell.angle_alpha   90.00
_cell.angle_beta   90.00
_cell.angle_gamma   90.00
#
_symmetry.space_group_name_H-M   'P 1'
#
loop_
_entity.id
_entity.type
_entity.pdbx_description
1 polymer ?
#
loop_
_entity_poly.entity_id
_entity_poly.type
_entity_poly.pdbx_seq_one_letter_code
_entity_poly.pdbx_strand_id
1 'polypeptide(L)'
;MGSVIFLGKYFNWTPGGKMCDILSDTRQCPVISESDTYSEKEMLAQASNEEEKDKDSIPEVLCKPDSNCTVPVQLLQKLSTGVLSLYIDDMKKSSSSLTELIRNQNIVIETLEQENTRVFEALKTYPLDEMYTKIKLYHQKVLLLKKDMLAIHERTSKLKKRAMKLQQQKQKEALQKELQRDREIERDKQLAPKIATKSMLGK
;
A
#
# COMPACT_ATOMS: atom_id res chain seq x y z
N MET A 1 9.05 21.79 43.34
CA MET A 1 9.06 20.45 42.72
C MET A 1 8.37 20.55 41.38
N GLY A 2 9.07 20.23 40.29
CA GLY A 2 8.52 20.32 38.94
C GLY A 2 9.55 19.79 37.94
N SER A 3 9.65 18.46 37.85
CA SER A 3 10.51 17.79 36.88
C SER A 3 9.93 17.96 35.48
N VAL A 4 10.62 18.73 34.63
CA VAL A 4 10.37 18.75 33.19
C VAL A 4 11.15 17.59 32.59
N ILE A 5 10.45 16.50 32.29
CA ILE A 5 10.99 15.33 31.61
C ILE A 5 11.19 15.70 30.13
N PHE A 6 12.44 15.94 29.74
CA PHE A 6 12.80 16.14 28.34
C PHE A 6 12.87 14.77 27.64
N LEU A 7 11.89 14.46 26.80
CA LEU A 7 11.89 13.31 25.89
C LEU A 7 12.95 13.51 24.79
N GLY A 8 14.22 13.35 25.16
CA GLY A 8 15.39 13.48 24.30
C GLY A 8 15.95 12.14 23.85
N LYS A 9 15.26 11.40 22.97
CA LYS A 9 15.82 10.16 22.39
C LYS A 9 15.87 10.07 20.86
N TYR A 10 15.47 11.10 20.10
CA TYR A 10 15.47 10.98 18.63
C TYR A 10 16.15 12.09 17.81
N PHE A 11 16.76 13.11 18.43
CA PHE A 11 17.48 14.14 17.68
C PHE A 11 18.82 14.48 18.34
N ASN A 12 19.88 13.79 17.90
CA ASN A 12 21.25 14.14 18.25
C ASN A 12 21.72 15.25 17.29
N TRP A 13 21.64 16.50 17.73
CA TRP A 13 22.15 17.64 16.98
C TRP A 13 23.55 18.01 17.51
N THR A 14 24.60 17.52 16.85
CA THR A 14 25.98 17.89 17.19
C THR A 14 26.41 19.15 16.44
N PRO A 15 27.00 20.15 17.12
CA PRO A 15 27.50 21.34 16.47
C PRO A 15 28.84 21.03 15.79
N GLY A 16 28.80 20.69 14.51
CA GLY A 16 30.01 20.52 13.67
C GLY A 16 30.07 19.27 12.81
N GLY A 17 29.10 18.35 12.91
CA GLY A 17 29.07 17.13 12.10
C GLY A 17 28.28 17.31 10.79
N LYS A 18 28.87 16.89 9.67
CA LYS A 18 28.12 16.62 8.44
C LYS A 18 26.99 15.65 8.80
N MET A 19 25.75 16.00 8.47
CA MET A 19 24.60 15.13 8.66
C MET A 19 24.85 13.89 7.80
N CYS A 20 25.10 12.74 8.44
CA CYS A 20 25.24 11.47 7.73
C CYS A 20 24.01 11.26 6.86
N ASP A 21 24.26 10.98 5.58
CA ASP A 21 23.26 10.63 4.59
C ASP A 21 22.54 9.35 5.04
N ILE A 22 21.42 9.49 5.74
CA ILE A 22 20.41 8.42 5.82
C ILE A 22 19.57 8.49 4.54
N LEU A 23 20.23 8.38 3.39
CA LEU A 23 19.60 8.36 2.07
C LEU A 23 20.48 7.56 1.10
N SER A 24 20.46 6.25 1.23
CA SER A 24 20.89 5.34 0.18
C SER A 24 20.17 4.01 0.32
N ASP A 25 18.83 4.02 0.28
CA ASP A 25 18.07 2.96 -0.42
C ASP A 25 16.56 3.21 -0.39
N THR A 26 16.04 3.90 -1.41
CA THR A 26 14.64 3.72 -1.83
C THR A 26 14.52 4.03 -3.32
N ARG A 27 15.55 3.71 -4.10
CA ARG A 27 15.46 3.72 -5.55
C ARG A 27 15.04 2.33 -6.00
N GLN A 28 13.72 2.14 -6.09
CA GLN A 28 12.96 1.27 -7.02
C GLN A 28 11.79 0.60 -6.30
N CYS A 29 10.64 1.28 -6.31
CA CYS A 29 9.40 0.57 -6.58
C CYS A 29 9.07 0.88 -8.05
N PRO A 30 9.01 -0.13 -8.93
CA PRO A 30 8.64 0.09 -10.31
C PRO A 30 7.18 0.55 -10.37
N VAL A 31 6.99 1.54 -11.23
CA VAL A 31 5.77 1.92 -11.93
C VAL A 31 4.66 0.86 -11.86
N ILE A 32 3.52 1.23 -11.29
CA ILE A 32 2.22 0.72 -11.76
C ILE A 32 1.49 1.95 -12.30
N SER A 33 1.81 2.29 -13.54
CA SER A 33 0.90 2.94 -14.46
C SER A 33 0.41 1.84 -15.39
N GLU A 34 -0.80 1.37 -15.18
CA GLU A 34 -1.61 0.83 -16.25
C GLU A 34 -3.04 1.30 -15.96
N SER A 35 -3.43 2.26 -16.79
CA SER A 35 -4.80 2.57 -17.11
C SER A 35 -5.45 1.31 -17.67
N ASP A 36 -6.42 0.76 -16.95
CA ASP A 36 -7.53 0.04 -17.56
C ASP A 36 -8.82 0.57 -16.97
N THR A 37 -9.48 1.39 -17.77
CA THR A 37 -10.92 1.60 -17.72
C THR A 37 -11.61 0.24 -17.92
N TYR A 38 -12.27 -0.30 -16.90
CA TYR A 38 -13.31 -1.30 -17.11
C TYR A 38 -14.66 -0.70 -16.74
N SER A 39 -15.37 -0.28 -17.77
CA SER A 39 -16.74 0.17 -17.74
C SER A 39 -17.65 -1.04 -17.53
N GLU A 40 -18.12 -1.29 -16.32
CA GLU A 40 -19.25 -2.19 -16.10
C GLU A 40 -20.54 -1.51 -16.56
N LYS A 41 -20.88 -1.77 -17.82
CA LYS A 41 -22.21 -1.53 -18.38
C LYS A 41 -22.66 -2.82 -19.07
N GLU A 42 -23.71 -3.41 -18.50
CA GLU A 42 -24.58 -4.45 -19.08
C GLU A 42 -23.90 -5.83 -19.27
N MET A 43 -24.53 -6.97 -18.93
CA MET A 43 -25.89 -7.34 -19.30
C MET A 43 -26.58 -8.23 -18.25
N LEU A 44 -27.79 -7.83 -17.86
CA LEU A 44 -28.87 -8.78 -17.66
C LEU A 44 -29.18 -9.41 -19.02
N ALA A 45 -29.10 -10.73 -19.12
CA ALA A 45 -29.87 -11.49 -20.09
C ALA A 45 -30.65 -12.55 -19.33
N GLN A 46 -31.94 -12.25 -19.17
CA GLN A 46 -32.96 -13.21 -18.81
C GLN A 46 -32.92 -14.33 -19.84
N ALA A 47 -32.56 -15.54 -19.43
CA ALA A 47 -32.90 -16.73 -20.21
C ALA A 47 -34.40 -16.97 -20.02
N SER A 48 -35.17 -16.35 -20.91
CA SER A 48 -36.56 -16.66 -21.18
C SER A 48 -36.68 -18.13 -21.61
N ASN A 49 -37.67 -18.79 -21.01
CA ASN A 49 -38.21 -20.08 -21.42
C ASN A 49 -38.20 -20.26 -22.94
N GLU A 50 -37.46 -21.26 -23.42
CA GLU A 50 -37.83 -21.93 -24.66
C GLU A 50 -38.52 -23.24 -24.27
N GLU A 51 -39.82 -23.30 -24.57
CA GLU A 51 -40.62 -24.50 -24.52
C GLU A 51 -39.94 -25.58 -25.37
N GLU A 52 -39.44 -26.63 -24.71
CA GLU A 52 -39.13 -27.88 -25.39
C GLU A 52 -40.43 -28.40 -26.01
N LYS A 53 -40.55 -28.22 -27.32
CA LYS A 53 -41.51 -28.94 -28.14
C LYS A 53 -41.21 -30.42 -28.04
N ASP A 54 -42.09 -31.12 -27.33
CA ASP A 54 -42.35 -32.55 -27.45
C ASP A 54 -42.23 -32.97 -28.93
N LYS A 55 -41.14 -33.67 -29.23
CA LYS A 55 -40.93 -34.36 -30.50
C LYS A 55 -40.52 -35.81 -30.26
N ASP A 56 -41.15 -36.46 -29.28
CA ASP A 56 -41.28 -37.90 -29.29
C ASP A 56 -42.39 -38.30 -30.27
N SER A 57 -42.07 -38.20 -31.56
CA SER A 57 -42.75 -39.01 -32.57
C SER A 57 -42.29 -40.45 -32.36
N ILE A 58 -42.95 -41.14 -31.43
CA ILE A 58 -42.98 -42.61 -31.41
C ILE A 58 -43.43 -43.02 -32.83
N PRO A 59 -42.64 -43.78 -33.60
CA PRO A 59 -43.21 -44.45 -34.75
C PRO A 59 -44.13 -45.52 -34.18
N GLU A 60 -45.43 -45.21 -34.09
CA GLU A 60 -46.48 -46.17 -33.81
C GLU A 60 -46.58 -47.10 -35.03
N VAL A 61 -45.58 -47.98 -35.17
CA VAL A 61 -45.69 -49.17 -36.01
C VAL A 61 -46.59 -50.12 -35.23
N LEU A 62 -47.89 -49.86 -35.30
CA LEU A 62 -48.90 -50.86 -34.99
C LEU A 62 -48.84 -51.92 -36.10
N CYS A 63 -47.87 -52.83 -35.98
CA CYS A 63 -47.94 -54.09 -36.69
C CYS A 63 -49.27 -54.74 -36.31
N LYS A 64 -50.19 -54.86 -37.28
CA LYS A 64 -51.35 -55.73 -37.14
C LYS A 64 -50.81 -57.11 -36.72
N PRO A 65 -51.28 -57.71 -35.62
CA PRO A 65 -50.78 -59.01 -35.21
C PRO A 65 -51.20 -60.01 -36.29
N ASP A 66 -50.24 -60.49 -37.07
CA ASP A 66 -50.44 -61.64 -37.94
C ASP A 66 -50.97 -62.78 -37.08
N SER A 67 -52.15 -63.24 -37.45
CA SER A 67 -53.13 -63.88 -36.58
C SER A 67 -52.79 -65.34 -36.21
N ASN A 68 -51.53 -65.75 -36.30
CA ASN A 68 -51.11 -67.14 -36.08
C ASN A 68 -49.74 -67.29 -35.38
N CYS A 69 -49.31 -66.35 -34.54
CA CYS A 69 -48.19 -66.58 -33.62
C CYS A 69 -48.70 -66.68 -32.18
N THR A 70 -49.21 -67.84 -31.78
CA THR A 70 -49.46 -68.15 -30.37
C THR A 70 -48.12 -68.39 -29.69
N VAL A 71 -47.41 -67.32 -29.36
CA VAL A 71 -46.20 -67.42 -28.54
C VAL A 71 -46.64 -67.90 -27.16
N PRO A 72 -46.10 -69.03 -26.65
CA PRO A 72 -46.47 -69.50 -25.34
C PRO A 72 -46.14 -68.43 -24.30
N VAL A 73 -47.10 -68.09 -23.44
CA VAL A 73 -47.00 -67.02 -22.43
C VAL A 73 -45.73 -67.17 -21.59
N GLN A 74 -45.33 -68.40 -21.29
CA GLN A 74 -44.10 -68.72 -20.56
C GLN A 74 -42.82 -68.26 -21.28
N LEU A 75 -42.80 -68.33 -22.62
CA LEU A 75 -41.64 -67.96 -23.43
C LEU A 75 -41.56 -66.43 -23.56
N LEU A 76 -42.71 -65.76 -23.71
CA LEU A 76 -42.80 -64.31 -23.64
C LEU A 76 -42.34 -63.78 -22.27
N GLN A 77 -42.76 -64.43 -21.18
CA GLN A 77 -42.37 -64.06 -19.83
C GLN A 77 -40.88 -64.28 -19.57
N LYS A 78 -40.28 -65.36 -20.09
CA LYS A 78 -38.83 -65.59 -20.00
C LYS A 78 -38.03 -64.55 -20.78
N LEU A 79 -38.49 -64.18 -21.98
CA LEU A 79 -37.83 -63.15 -22.79
C LEU A 79 -37.92 -61.77 -22.11
N SER A 80 -39.10 -61.38 -21.64
CA SER A 80 -39.27 -60.09 -20.96
C SER A 80 -38.45 -60.02 -19.67
N THR A 81 -38.44 -61.10 -18.87
CA THR A 81 -37.62 -61.20 -17.66
C THR A 81 -36.12 -61.15 -18.00
N GLY A 82 -35.69 -61.86 -19.05
CA GLY A 82 -34.30 -61.85 -19.52
C GLY A 82 -33.84 -60.46 -19.97
N VAL A 83 -34.63 -59.79 -20.80
CA VAL A 83 -34.34 -58.41 -21.25
C VAL A 83 -34.31 -57.45 -20.07
N LEU A 84 -35.28 -57.51 -19.16
CA LEU A 84 -35.30 -56.68 -17.97
C LEU A 84 -34.08 -56.94 -17.07
N SER A 85 -33.69 -58.20 -16.88
CA SER A 85 -32.54 -58.56 -16.05
C SER A 85 -31.22 -58.00 -16.59
N LEU A 86 -31.09 -57.83 -17.92
CA LEU A 86 -29.88 -57.28 -18.53
C LEU A 86 -29.73 -55.77 -18.29
N TYR A 87 -30.82 -55.01 -18.28
CA TYR A 87 -30.74 -53.54 -18.23
C TYR A 87 -31.02 -52.93 -16.86
N ILE A 88 -31.75 -53.62 -15.97
CA ILE A 88 -32.16 -53.07 -14.67
C ILE A 88 -30.96 -52.67 -13.81
N ASP A 89 -29.92 -53.49 -13.75
CA ASP A 89 -28.78 -53.25 -12.87
C ASP A 89 -27.89 -52.11 -13.40
N ASP A 90 -27.68 -52.03 -14.72
CA ASP A 90 -26.97 -50.93 -15.36
C ASP A 90 -27.71 -49.60 -15.22
N MET A 91 -29.04 -49.61 -15.38
CA MET A 91 -29.91 -48.44 -15.15
C MET A 91 -29.86 -47.98 -13.69
N LYS A 92 -29.89 -48.90 -12.73
CA LYS A 92 -29.75 -48.56 -11.30
C LYS A 92 -28.38 -48.00 -10.99
N LYS A 93 -27.32 -48.58 -11.57
CA LYS A 93 -25.94 -48.13 -11.39
C LYS A 93 -25.74 -46.73 -11.95
N SER A 94 -26.19 -46.45 -13.18
CA SER A 94 -26.09 -45.13 -13.79
C SER A 94 -26.89 -44.07 -13.03
N SER A 95 -28.11 -44.41 -12.59
CA SER A 95 -28.93 -43.57 -11.71
C SER A 95 -28.21 -43.25 -10.40
N SER A 96 -27.65 -44.25 -9.72
CA SER A 96 -26.87 -44.05 -8.50
C SER A 96 -25.66 -43.14 -8.73
N SER A 97 -24.87 -43.38 -9.79
CA SER A 97 -23.72 -42.54 -10.14
C SER A 97 -24.12 -41.10 -10.44
N LEU A 98 -25.26 -40.88 -11.11
CA LEU A 98 -25.77 -39.54 -11.37
C LEU A 98 -26.20 -38.84 -10.07
N THR A 99 -26.89 -39.55 -9.16
CA THR A 99 -27.27 -38.98 -7.86
C THR A 99 -26.05 -38.59 -7.01
N GLU A 100 -24.99 -39.41 -7.03
CA GLU A 100 -23.74 -39.09 -6.35
C GLU A 100 -23.06 -37.87 -6.98
N LEU A 101 -23.03 -37.79 -8.32
CA LEU A 101 -22.48 -36.65 -9.03
C LEU A 101 -23.23 -35.36 -8.69
N ILE A 102 -24.56 -35.39 -8.70
CA ILE A 102 -25.40 -34.23 -8.32
C ILE A 102 -25.11 -33.81 -6.87
N ARG A 103 -25.02 -34.77 -5.95
CA ARG A 103 -24.68 -34.48 -4.55
C ARG A 103 -23.31 -33.82 -4.43
N ASN A 104 -22.32 -34.33 -5.15
CA ASN A 104 -20.96 -33.78 -5.13
C ASN A 104 -20.92 -32.38 -5.76
N GLN A 105 -21.68 -32.14 -6.83
CA GLN A 105 -21.83 -30.81 -7.44
C GLN A 105 -22.44 -29.82 -6.46
N ASN A 106 -23.51 -30.19 -5.74
CA ASN A 106 -24.13 -29.31 -4.75
C ASN A 106 -23.14 -28.91 -3.65
N ILE A 107 -22.34 -29.86 -3.15
CA ILE A 107 -21.30 -29.56 -2.14
C ILE A 107 -20.28 -28.55 -2.67
N VAL A 108 -19.83 -28.71 -3.92
CA VAL A 108 -18.86 -27.79 -4.53
C VAL A 108 -19.47 -26.40 -4.71
N ILE A 109 -20.73 -26.33 -5.14
CA ILE A 109 -21.47 -25.07 -5.28
C ILE A 109 -21.58 -24.37 -3.92
N GLU A 110 -22.06 -25.06 -2.89
CA GLU A 110 -22.16 -24.51 -1.54
C GLU A 110 -20.81 -24.02 -1.01
N THR A 111 -19.74 -24.79 -1.27
CA THR A 111 -18.37 -24.41 -0.87
C THR A 111 -17.94 -23.14 -1.61
N LEU A 112 -18.16 -23.05 -2.92
CA LEU A 112 -17.81 -21.87 -3.71
C LEU A 112 -18.60 -20.64 -3.26
N GLU A 113 -19.89 -20.78 -2.94
CA GLU A 113 -20.71 -19.69 -2.43
C GLU A 113 -20.22 -19.17 -1.07
N GLN A 114 -19.83 -20.07 -0.17
CA GLN A 114 -19.21 -19.71 1.12
C GLN A 114 -17.88 -18.97 0.91
N GLU A 115 -17.02 -19.48 0.03
CA GLU A 115 -15.73 -18.87 -0.30
C GLU A 115 -15.92 -17.48 -0.93
N ASN A 116 -16.87 -17.34 -1.85
CA ASN A 116 -17.19 -16.07 -2.50
C ASN A 116 -17.70 -15.04 -1.48
N THR A 117 -18.57 -15.46 -0.57
CA THR A 117 -19.05 -14.62 0.55
C THR A 117 -17.88 -14.16 1.42
N ARG A 118 -16.97 -15.07 1.79
CA ARG A 118 -15.79 -14.75 2.60
C ARG A 118 -14.85 -13.76 1.90
N VAL A 119 -14.64 -13.90 0.58
CA VAL A 119 -13.83 -12.97 -0.21
C VAL A 119 -14.48 -11.59 -0.23
N PHE A 120 -15.79 -11.52 -0.48
CA PHE A 120 -16.53 -10.27 -0.49
C PHE A 120 -16.47 -9.55 0.88
N GLU A 121 -16.65 -10.29 1.98
CA GLU A 121 -16.53 -9.76 3.34
C GLU A 121 -15.12 -9.23 3.64
N ALA A 122 -14.09 -9.94 3.20
CA ALA A 122 -12.71 -9.50 3.34
C ALA A 122 -12.44 -8.20 2.58
N LEU A 123 -12.89 -8.09 1.32
CA LEU A 123 -12.78 -6.87 0.52
C LEU A 123 -13.55 -5.69 1.15
N LYS A 124 -14.68 -5.96 1.79
CA LYS A 124 -15.46 -4.93 2.50
C LYS A 124 -14.80 -4.50 3.81
N THR A 125 -14.21 -5.42 4.55
CA THR A 125 -13.53 -5.14 5.83
C THR A 125 -12.27 -4.32 5.62
N TYR A 126 -11.56 -4.56 4.52
CA TYR A 126 -10.33 -3.87 4.17
C TYR A 126 -10.54 -3.06 2.88
N PRO A 127 -11.02 -1.80 2.96
CA PRO A 127 -11.15 -0.92 1.79
C PRO A 127 -9.77 -0.47 1.32
N LEU A 128 -9.06 -1.36 0.63
CA LEU A 128 -7.69 -1.17 0.17
C LEU A 128 -7.55 0.08 -0.70
N ASP A 129 -8.56 0.39 -1.52
CA ASP A 129 -8.57 1.57 -2.38
C ASP A 129 -8.51 2.89 -1.59
N GLU A 130 -9.24 2.97 -0.46
CA GLU A 130 -9.18 4.11 0.43
C GLU A 130 -7.81 4.20 1.10
N MET A 131 -7.25 3.06 1.51
CA MET A 131 -5.90 2.99 2.09
C MET A 131 -4.84 3.46 1.09
N TYR A 132 -4.90 3.00 -0.16
CA TYR A 132 -3.99 3.42 -1.22
C TYR A 132 -4.09 4.92 -1.49
N THR A 133 -5.30 5.47 -1.49
CA THR A 133 -5.52 6.91 -1.66
C THR A 133 -4.90 7.70 -0.51
N LYS A 134 -5.07 7.24 0.75
CA LYS A 134 -4.44 7.86 1.93
C LYS A 134 -2.91 7.77 1.87
N ILE A 135 -2.35 6.64 1.46
CA ILE A 135 -0.90 6.45 1.31
C ILE A 135 -0.34 7.47 0.31
N LYS A 136 -0.97 7.61 -0.87
CA LYS A 136 -0.56 8.60 -1.89
C LYS A 136 -0.62 10.03 -1.33
N LEU A 137 -1.68 10.37 -0.60
CA LEU A 137 -1.84 11.68 0.02
C LEU A 137 -0.73 11.97 1.03
N TYR A 138 -0.44 11.05 1.95
CA TYR A 138 0.59 11.25 2.96
C TYR A 138 2.00 11.23 2.39
N HIS A 139 2.26 10.42 1.36
CA HIS A 139 3.50 10.46 0.62
C HIS A 139 3.76 11.86 0.06
N GLN A 140 2.76 12.46 -0.59
CA GLN A 140 2.87 13.82 -1.11
C GLN A 140 3.12 14.85 0.01
N LYS A 141 2.42 14.73 1.15
CA LYS A 141 2.63 15.62 2.31
C LYS A 141 4.07 15.54 2.83
N VAL A 142 4.64 14.34 2.93
CA VAL A 142 6.03 14.15 3.38
C VAL A 142 7.02 14.75 2.39
N LEU A 143 6.79 14.60 1.07
CA LEU A 143 7.62 15.23 0.05
C LEU A 143 7.60 16.77 0.14
N LEU A 144 6.42 17.35 0.37
CA LEU A 144 6.28 18.79 0.56
C LEU A 144 7.00 19.26 1.83
N LEU A 145 6.79 18.58 2.97
CA LEU A 145 7.47 18.90 4.22
C LEU A 145 8.99 18.82 4.07
N LYS A 146 9.51 17.79 3.39
CA LYS A 146 10.94 17.66 3.08
C LYS A 146 11.45 18.86 2.29
N LYS A 147 10.71 19.28 1.26
CA LYS A 147 11.07 20.46 0.44
C LYS A 147 11.15 21.72 1.30
N ASP A 148 10.14 21.95 2.13
CA ASP A 148 10.06 23.14 2.98
C ASP A 148 11.13 23.14 4.07
N MET A 149 11.41 21.99 4.68
CA MET A 149 12.50 21.83 5.64
C MET A 149 13.86 22.12 5.01
N LEU A 150 14.12 21.62 3.80
CA LEU A 150 15.36 21.91 3.08
C LEU A 150 15.49 23.40 2.77
N ALA A 151 14.42 24.05 2.31
CA ALA A 151 14.41 25.47 2.01
C ALA A 151 14.66 26.33 3.27
N ILE A 152 14.00 26.00 4.39
CA ILE A 152 14.23 26.66 5.68
C ILE A 152 15.67 26.44 6.15
N HIS A 153 16.16 25.21 6.09
CA HIS A 153 17.53 24.88 6.49
C HIS A 153 18.57 25.67 5.68
N GLU A 154 18.38 25.80 4.37
CA GLU A 154 19.28 26.58 3.52
C GLU A 154 19.29 28.07 3.89
N ARG A 155 18.11 28.67 4.07
CA ARG A 155 17.97 30.08 4.49
C ARG A 155 18.61 30.32 5.86
N THR A 156 18.32 29.47 6.84
CA THR A 156 18.87 29.54 8.20
C THR A 156 20.39 29.37 8.18
N SER A 157 20.91 28.44 7.38
CA SER A 157 22.35 28.22 7.22
C SER A 157 23.06 29.45 6.66
N LYS A 158 22.49 30.08 5.63
CA LYS A 158 23.02 31.33 5.05
C LYS A 158 23.00 32.47 6.08
N LEU A 159 21.91 32.61 6.82
CA LEU A 159 21.76 33.63 7.85
C LEU A 159 22.77 33.44 8.99
N LYS A 160 22.94 32.21 9.49
CA LYS A 160 23.93 31.85 10.51
C LYS A 160 25.35 32.23 10.07
N LYS A 161 25.73 31.91 8.83
CA LYS A 161 27.04 32.30 8.27
C LYS A 161 27.23 33.82 8.26
N ARG A 162 26.20 34.59 7.89
CA ARG A 162 26.27 36.06 7.88
C ARG A 162 26.39 36.63 9.29
N ALA A 163 25.60 36.13 10.24
CA ALA A 163 25.66 36.54 11.63
C ALA A 163 27.05 36.31 12.24
N MET A 164 27.64 35.14 11.99
CA MET A 164 29.00 34.82 12.47
C MET A 164 30.05 35.77 11.88
N LYS A 165 29.98 36.06 10.58
CA LYS A 165 30.91 37.02 9.93
C LYS A 165 30.78 38.41 10.54
N LEU A 166 29.55 38.88 10.76
CA LEU A 166 29.29 40.19 11.36
C LEU A 166 29.81 40.27 12.80
N GLN A 167 29.64 39.21 13.58
CA GLN A 167 30.17 39.12 14.94
C GLN A 167 31.70 39.17 14.95
N GLN A 168 32.36 38.39 14.09
CA GLN A 168 33.83 38.37 13.98
C GLN A 168 34.37 39.74 13.54
N GLN A 169 33.69 40.41 12.59
CA GLN A 169 34.08 41.74 12.14
C GLN A 169 33.99 42.76 13.29
N LYS A 170 32.88 42.79 14.03
CA LYS A 170 32.73 43.70 15.19
C LYS A 170 33.80 43.48 16.26
N GLN A 171 34.13 42.23 16.57
CA GLN A 171 35.19 41.90 17.52
C GLN A 171 36.56 42.41 17.05
N LYS A 172 36.86 42.23 15.77
CA LYS A 172 38.12 42.71 15.17
C LYS A 172 38.21 44.24 15.17
N GLU A 173 37.14 44.92 14.79
CA GLU A 173 37.07 46.38 14.78
C GLU A 173 37.21 46.98 16.20
N ALA A 174 36.55 46.37 17.20
CA ALA A 174 36.67 46.79 18.59
C ALA A 174 38.12 46.65 19.10
N LEU A 175 38.76 45.51 18.83
CA LEU A 175 40.17 45.27 19.20
C LEU A 175 41.11 46.28 18.52
N GLN A 176 40.91 46.54 17.22
CA GLN A 176 41.73 47.49 16.47
C GLN A 176 41.58 48.93 17.01
N LYS A 177 40.35 49.32 17.38
CA LYS A 177 40.07 50.63 17.97
C LYS A 177 40.72 50.78 19.35
N GLU A 178 40.73 49.74 20.18
CA GLU A 178 41.44 49.73 21.47
C GLU A 178 42.94 49.93 21.27
N LEU A 179 43.55 49.12 20.41
CA LEU A 179 44.98 49.20 20.12
C LEU A 179 45.39 50.57 19.55
N GLN A 180 44.51 51.22 18.79
CA GLN A 180 44.76 52.56 18.30
C GLN A 180 44.72 53.61 19.43
N ARG A 181 43.73 53.52 20.32
CA ARG A 181 43.67 54.39 21.51
C ARG A 181 44.91 54.22 22.39
N ASP A 182 45.37 52.99 22.60
CA ASP A 182 46.59 52.73 23.39
C ASP A 182 47.84 53.36 22.74
N ARG A 183 47.97 53.30 21.41
CA ARG A 183 49.08 53.95 20.69
C ARG A 183 49.03 55.47 20.80
N GLU A 184 47.84 56.07 20.79
CA GLU A 184 47.66 57.51 20.95
C GLU A 184 48.04 57.95 22.36
N ILE A 185 47.55 57.24 23.38
CA ILE A 185 47.91 57.47 24.79
C ILE A 185 49.43 57.37 25.00
N GLU A 186 50.08 56.37 24.39
CA GLU A 186 51.52 56.21 24.54
C GLU A 186 52.33 57.33 23.86
N ARG A 187 51.85 57.86 22.72
CA ARG A 187 52.43 59.08 22.12
C ARG A 187 52.25 60.29 23.03
N ASP A 188 51.08 60.46 23.62
CA ASP A 188 50.80 61.59 24.53
C ASP A 188 51.68 61.52 25.79
N LYS A 189 51.91 60.33 26.35
CA LYS A 189 52.85 60.14 27.48
C LYS A 189 54.29 60.51 27.12
N GLN A 190 54.77 60.15 25.93
CA GLN A 190 56.14 60.45 25.50
C GLN A 190 56.37 61.95 25.26
N LEU A 191 55.31 62.68 24.89
CA LEU A 191 55.32 64.13 24.71
C LEU A 191 54.99 64.90 26.01
N ALA A 192 54.72 64.21 27.11
CA ALA A 192 54.46 64.84 28.40
C ALA A 192 55.74 65.50 28.96
N PRO A 193 55.68 66.77 29.39
CA PRO A 193 56.86 67.47 29.90
C PRO A 193 57.35 66.80 31.18
N LYS A 194 58.62 66.34 31.17
CA LYS A 194 59.28 65.84 32.38
C LYS A 194 59.60 67.03 33.28
N ILE A 195 58.94 67.12 34.43
CA ILE A 195 59.23 68.15 35.44
C ILE A 195 60.61 67.81 36.04
N ALA A 196 61.58 68.73 35.89
CA ALA A 196 62.87 68.61 36.55
C ALA A 196 62.69 68.80 38.06
N THR A 197 62.82 67.72 38.84
CA THR A 197 62.87 67.82 40.30
C THR A 197 64.19 68.48 40.68
N LYS A 198 64.13 69.78 40.99
CA LYS A 198 65.24 70.53 41.57
C LYS A 198 65.57 69.92 42.93
N SER A 199 66.75 69.29 43.02
CA SER A 199 67.34 68.82 44.27
C SER A 199 67.48 69.98 45.26
N MET A 200 66.55 70.08 46.20
CA MET A 200 66.67 70.92 47.39
C MET A 200 67.45 70.13 48.45
N LEU A 201 68.76 70.00 48.27
CA LEU A 201 69.66 69.50 49.32
C LEU A 201 70.94 70.33 49.34
N GLY A 202 71.14 71.06 50.44
CA GLY A 202 72.44 71.61 50.84
C GLY A 202 72.60 73.13 50.70
N LYS A 203 72.22 73.86 51.75
CA LYS A 203 73.13 74.57 52.66
C LYS A 203 72.34 75.31 53.74
#